data_AF-A0A420VVG0-F1
#
_entry.id   AF-A0A420VVG0-F1
#
_cell.length_a   1.000
_cell.length_b   1.000
_cell.length_c   1.000
_cell.angle_alpha   90.00
_cell.angle_beta   90.00
_cell.angle_gamma   90.00
#
_symmetry.space_group_name_H-M   'P 1'
#
loop_
_entity.id
_entity.type
_entity.pdbx_description
1 polymer ?
#
loop_
_entity_poly.entity_id
_entity_poly.type
_entity_poly.pdbx_seq_one_letter_code
_entity_poly.pdbx_strand_id
1 'polypeptide(L)'
;MIEVGNVLVHEDLINNDFVCNLSKCKGICCIEGDSGAPLLESEKAVLEEIYPKVKPYMTEKGIKAIEEQGKYVVDVDGDLTTTCVDGNKECAYVTWENGITKCAIEKAYELGEVHWRKPVSCHLYPIRTTHYPEFDVLHYDRWHICKDACSFGKELQVPVYKFLKDPLIRTYGEEWYKNLERAVDEL
;
A
#
# COMPACT_ATOMS: atom_id res chain seq x y z
N MET A 1 23.00 0.19 2.68
CA MET A 1 22.00 -0.36 1.73
C MET A 1 22.33 -1.82 1.50
N ILE A 2 21.33 -2.68 1.36
CA ILE A 2 21.49 -4.11 1.11
C ILE A 2 21.07 -4.38 -0.34
N GLU A 3 21.93 -5.00 -1.13
CA GLU A 3 21.62 -5.35 -2.52
C GLU A 3 21.05 -6.77 -2.58
N VAL A 4 19.86 -6.91 -3.19
CA VAL A 4 19.19 -8.19 -3.38
C VAL A 4 18.70 -8.27 -4.82
N GLY A 5 19.48 -8.94 -5.68
CA GLY A 5 19.20 -8.95 -7.13
C GLY A 5 19.24 -7.53 -7.70
N ASN A 6 18.16 -7.10 -8.35
CA ASN A 6 18.00 -5.76 -8.90
C ASN A 6 17.28 -4.79 -7.95
N VAL A 7 17.35 -5.02 -6.63
CA VAL A 7 16.67 -4.17 -5.64
C VAL A 7 17.65 -3.75 -4.56
N LEU A 8 17.72 -2.44 -4.31
CA LEU A 8 18.48 -1.85 -3.21
C LEU A 8 17.56 -1.57 -2.02
N VAL A 9 17.78 -2.28 -0.92
CA VAL A 9 16.97 -2.20 0.29
C VAL A 9 17.65 -1.29 1.31
N HIS A 10 16.96 -0.22 1.73
CA HIS A 10 17.50 0.66 2.77
C HIS A 10 17.53 -0.04 4.12
N GLU A 11 18.63 0.12 4.87
CA GLU A 11 18.85 -0.54 6.17
C GLU A 11 17.79 -0.15 7.21
N ASP A 12 17.12 0.97 7.02
CA ASP A 12 15.97 1.36 7.84
C ASP A 12 14.86 0.30 7.87
N LEU A 13 14.71 -0.51 6.81
CA LEU A 13 13.73 -1.59 6.77
C LEU A 13 14.08 -2.77 7.68
N ILE A 14 15.35 -2.85 8.09
CA ILE A 14 15.89 -3.85 9.01
C ILE A 14 15.95 -3.30 10.43
N ASN A 15 16.38 -2.04 10.56
CA ASN A 15 16.66 -1.40 11.84
C ASN A 15 15.43 -0.77 12.51
N ASN A 16 14.30 -0.68 11.83
CA ASN A 16 13.06 -0.14 12.39
C ASN A 16 12.00 -1.23 12.47
N ASP A 17 11.25 -1.21 13.58
CA ASP A 17 10.11 -2.07 13.80
C ASP A 17 8.80 -1.38 13.41
N PHE A 18 7.86 -2.15 12.87
CA PHE A 18 6.55 -1.65 12.46
C PHE A 18 5.51 -2.76 12.46
N VAL A 19 4.35 -2.52 13.07
CA VAL A 19 3.15 -3.36 12.92
C VAL A 19 1.93 -2.46 12.85
N CYS A 20 1.16 -2.54 11.77
CA CYS A 20 -0.05 -1.74 11.61
C CYS A 20 -1.03 -1.96 12.78
N ASN A 21 -1.51 -0.88 13.41
CA ASN A 21 -2.44 -0.94 14.52
C ASN A 21 -3.77 -0.24 14.19
N LEU A 22 -4.62 -0.90 13.39
CA LEU A 22 -5.94 -0.38 12.99
C LEU A 22 -6.86 -0.07 14.18
N SER A 23 -6.69 -0.76 15.31
CA SER A 23 -7.48 -0.50 16.51
C SER A 23 -7.23 0.90 17.08
N LYS A 24 -6.02 1.44 16.87
CA LYS A 24 -5.58 2.76 17.33
C LYS A 24 -5.74 3.82 16.25
N CYS A 25 -5.16 3.60 15.06
CA CYS A 25 -5.14 4.62 14.00
C CYS A 25 -6.44 4.69 13.18
N LYS A 26 -7.35 3.71 13.34
CA LYS A 26 -8.63 3.63 12.62
C LYS A 26 -8.51 3.63 11.09
N GLY A 27 -7.32 3.31 10.56
CA GLY A 27 -7.02 3.28 9.11
C GLY A 27 -6.95 4.67 8.46
N ILE A 28 -6.53 5.67 9.22
CA ILE A 28 -6.39 7.06 8.77
C ILE A 28 -5.55 7.25 7.49
N CYS A 29 -4.68 6.30 7.12
CA CYS A 29 -3.92 6.33 5.86
C CYS A 29 -4.77 6.26 4.57
N CYS A 30 -6.05 5.88 4.66
CA CYS A 30 -6.99 5.96 3.52
C CYS A 30 -7.74 7.29 3.44
N ILE A 31 -7.54 8.19 4.43
CA ILE A 31 -8.27 9.44 4.60
C ILE A 31 -7.34 10.64 4.48
N GLU A 32 -6.16 10.57 5.11
CA GLU A 32 -5.15 11.62 5.01
C GLU A 32 -4.24 11.41 3.79
N GLY A 33 -3.77 12.52 3.22
CA GLY A 33 -2.93 12.57 2.04
C GLY A 33 -3.43 13.64 1.06
N ASP A 34 -2.52 14.23 0.30
CA ASP A 34 -2.86 15.26 -0.70
C ASP A 34 -3.19 14.66 -2.08
N SER A 35 -2.85 13.38 -2.28
CA SER A 35 -3.09 12.61 -3.50
C SER A 35 -3.45 11.16 -3.16
N GLY A 36 -3.96 10.45 -4.16
CA GLY A 36 -4.26 9.03 -4.05
C GLY A 36 -3.02 8.15 -3.86
N ALA A 37 -3.26 6.87 -3.66
CA ALA A 37 -2.18 5.90 -3.63
C ALA A 37 -1.54 5.80 -5.02
N PRO A 38 -0.21 5.90 -5.14
CA PRO A 38 0.49 5.70 -6.41
C PRO A 38 0.19 4.33 -7.01
N LEU A 39 0.04 4.27 -8.32
CA LEU A 39 -0.26 3.05 -9.06
C LEU A 39 0.84 2.75 -10.07
N LEU A 40 1.06 1.47 -10.31
CA LEU A 40 1.79 1.00 -11.48
C LEU A 40 0.90 1.09 -12.71
N GLU A 41 1.48 1.35 -13.88
CA GLU A 41 0.71 1.35 -15.15
C GLU A 41 -0.03 0.02 -15.38
N SER A 42 0.54 -1.10 -14.94
CA SER A 42 -0.11 -2.42 -15.02
C SER A 42 -1.37 -2.54 -14.16
N GLU A 43 -1.54 -1.72 -13.12
CA GLU A 43 -2.69 -1.77 -12.23
C GLU A 43 -3.94 -1.10 -12.83
N LYS A 44 -3.80 -0.26 -13.87
CA LYS A 44 -4.93 0.44 -14.51
C LYS A 44 -5.96 -0.52 -15.09
N ALA A 45 -5.49 -1.47 -15.90
CA ALA A 45 -6.36 -2.47 -16.51
C ALA A 45 -7.06 -3.32 -15.44
N VAL A 46 -6.36 -3.63 -14.36
CA VAL A 46 -6.91 -4.38 -13.24
C VAL A 46 -8.01 -3.59 -12.53
N LEU A 47 -7.80 -2.30 -12.26
CA LEU A 47 -8.82 -1.45 -11.63
C LEU A 47 -10.09 -1.35 -12.48
N GLU A 48 -9.97 -1.23 -13.82
CA GLU A 48 -11.13 -1.25 -14.71
C GLU A 48 -11.86 -2.61 -14.67
N GLU A 49 -11.12 -3.72 -14.67
CA GLU A 49 -11.68 -5.07 -14.63
C GLU A 49 -12.46 -5.34 -13.33
N ILE A 50 -11.88 -4.98 -12.18
CA ILE A 50 -12.45 -5.32 -10.87
C ILE A 50 -13.54 -4.33 -10.42
N TYR A 51 -13.57 -3.11 -10.98
CA TYR A 51 -14.45 -2.05 -10.50
C TYR A 51 -15.92 -2.47 -10.36
N PRO A 52 -16.56 -3.17 -11.32
CA PRO A 52 -17.96 -3.60 -11.17
C PRO A 52 -18.21 -4.48 -9.95
N LYS A 53 -17.22 -5.27 -9.52
CA LYS A 53 -17.29 -6.15 -8.35
C LYS A 53 -16.91 -5.44 -7.05
N VAL A 54 -16.05 -4.41 -7.14
CA VAL A 54 -15.64 -3.59 -6.00
C VAL A 54 -16.71 -2.55 -5.63
N LYS A 55 -17.41 -2.00 -6.64
CA LYS A 55 -18.41 -0.93 -6.52
C LYS A 55 -19.43 -1.15 -5.40
N PRO A 56 -20.01 -2.35 -5.18
CA PRO A 56 -20.99 -2.60 -4.12
C PRO A 56 -20.45 -2.37 -2.69
N TYR A 57 -19.14 -2.35 -2.49
CA TYR A 57 -18.49 -2.14 -1.19
C TYR A 57 -18.04 -0.71 -0.95
N MET A 58 -18.08 0.13 -1.99
CA MET A 58 -17.64 1.51 -1.93
C MET A 58 -18.71 2.42 -1.32
N THR A 59 -18.29 3.59 -0.86
CA THR A 59 -19.23 4.64 -0.47
C THR A 59 -19.83 5.35 -1.67
N GLU A 60 -21.01 5.95 -1.50
CA GLU A 60 -21.65 6.77 -2.55
C GLU A 60 -20.72 7.90 -3.04
N LYS A 61 -19.98 8.55 -2.13
CA LYS A 61 -19.01 9.59 -2.48
C LYS A 61 -17.85 9.04 -3.32
N GLY A 62 -17.30 7.89 -2.93
CA GLY A 62 -16.24 7.22 -3.67
C GLY A 62 -16.69 6.80 -5.07
N ILE A 63 -17.88 6.23 -5.19
CA ILE A 63 -18.49 5.88 -6.48
C ILE A 63 -18.64 7.12 -7.36
N LYS A 64 -19.20 8.21 -6.80
CA LYS A 64 -19.38 9.46 -7.52
C LYS A 64 -18.04 10.02 -8.02
N ALA A 65 -17.01 10.04 -7.17
CA ALA A 65 -15.68 10.48 -7.57
C ALA A 65 -15.11 9.65 -8.73
N ILE A 66 -15.27 8.33 -8.68
CA ILE A 66 -14.83 7.45 -9.77
C ILE A 66 -15.60 7.67 -11.07
N GLU A 67 -16.91 7.89 -10.99
CA GLU A 67 -17.75 8.13 -12.17
C GLU A 67 -17.47 9.49 -12.81
N GLU A 68 -17.07 10.49 -12.02
CA GLU A 68 -16.72 11.83 -12.50
C GLU A 68 -15.28 11.93 -13.03
N GLN A 69 -14.34 11.27 -12.36
CA GLN A 69 -12.89 11.50 -12.57
C GLN A 69 -12.17 10.29 -13.20
N GLY A 70 -12.69 9.08 -13.02
CA GLY A 70 -12.05 7.82 -13.42
C GLY A 70 -11.72 6.91 -12.24
N LYS A 71 -11.31 5.67 -12.50
CA LYS A 71 -10.92 4.67 -11.46
C LYS A 71 -9.53 4.95 -10.90
N TYR A 72 -8.76 5.72 -11.64
CA TYR A 72 -7.46 6.27 -11.34
C TYR A 72 -7.37 7.62 -12.03
N VAL A 73 -6.46 8.47 -11.57
CA VAL A 73 -6.19 9.79 -12.14
C VAL A 73 -4.69 9.99 -12.30
N VAL A 74 -4.31 10.97 -13.11
CA VAL A 74 -2.95 11.53 -13.05
C VAL A 74 -3.06 12.79 -12.19
N ASP A 75 -2.30 12.86 -11.11
CA ASP A 75 -2.36 13.99 -10.18
C ASP A 75 -1.58 15.21 -10.70
N VAL A 76 -1.50 16.25 -9.87
CA VAL A 76 -0.87 17.53 -10.22
C VAL A 76 0.64 17.42 -10.45
N ASP A 77 1.27 16.40 -9.88
CA ASP A 77 2.71 16.14 -10.01
C ASP A 77 3.01 15.23 -11.22
N GLY A 78 1.95 14.74 -11.89
CA GLY A 78 2.06 13.86 -13.05
C GLY A 78 2.08 12.37 -12.69
N ASP A 79 1.83 12.04 -11.42
CA ASP A 79 1.85 10.66 -10.94
C ASP A 79 0.49 9.99 -11.14
N LEU A 80 0.52 8.73 -11.59
CA LEU A 80 -0.67 7.90 -11.68
C LEU A 80 -1.09 7.46 -10.27
N THR A 81 -2.29 7.82 -9.85
CA THR A 81 -2.80 7.51 -8.50
C THR A 81 -4.24 7.03 -8.51
N THR A 82 -4.68 6.41 -7.40
CA THR A 82 -6.10 6.13 -7.18
C THR A 82 -6.89 7.42 -7.05
N THR A 83 -8.12 7.46 -7.55
CA THR A 83 -9.00 8.62 -7.39
C THR A 83 -9.28 8.93 -5.91
N CYS A 84 -9.32 10.21 -5.55
CA CYS A 84 -9.74 10.72 -4.24
C CYS A 84 -11.08 11.47 -4.34
N VAL A 85 -11.87 11.39 -3.27
CA VAL A 85 -13.11 12.16 -3.13
C VAL A 85 -12.77 13.65 -3.09
N ASP A 86 -13.51 14.46 -3.85
CA ASP A 86 -13.27 15.90 -4.02
C ASP A 86 -11.82 16.27 -4.41
N GLY A 87 -11.09 15.34 -5.03
CA GLY A 87 -9.73 15.52 -5.54
C GLY A 87 -8.61 15.28 -4.52
N ASN A 88 -8.83 15.54 -3.23
CA ASN A 88 -7.77 15.48 -2.20
C ASN A 88 -8.25 15.06 -0.80
N LYS A 89 -9.43 14.43 -0.68
CA LYS A 89 -9.92 13.89 0.59
C LYS A 89 -9.65 12.39 0.66
N GLU A 90 -10.61 11.62 1.15
CA GLU A 90 -10.46 10.18 1.27
C GLU A 90 -10.29 9.49 -0.10
N CYS A 91 -9.54 8.38 -0.11
CA CYS A 91 -9.44 7.52 -1.29
C CYS A 91 -10.83 7.04 -1.72
N ALA A 92 -11.15 7.10 -3.01
CA ALA A 92 -12.48 6.71 -3.50
C ALA A 92 -12.84 5.24 -3.21
N TYR A 93 -11.84 4.38 -3.04
CA TYR A 93 -12.03 2.97 -2.70
C TYR A 93 -12.15 2.70 -1.19
N VAL A 94 -12.22 3.73 -0.35
CA VAL A 94 -12.39 3.56 1.09
C VAL A 94 -13.82 3.14 1.42
N THR A 95 -13.95 2.30 2.45
CA THR A 95 -15.22 1.92 3.09
C THR A 95 -15.02 1.84 4.59
N TRP A 96 -16.08 1.63 5.36
CA TRP A 96 -16.03 1.60 6.82
C TRP A 96 -16.65 0.34 7.40
N GLU A 97 -15.98 -0.21 8.40
CA GLU A 97 -16.48 -1.32 9.20
C GLU A 97 -16.22 -1.01 10.68
N ASN A 98 -17.29 -0.90 11.46
CA ASN A 98 -17.23 -0.63 12.91
C ASN A 98 -16.36 0.60 13.27
N GLY A 99 -16.44 1.66 12.46
CA GLY A 99 -15.69 2.90 12.66
C GLY A 99 -14.19 2.82 12.31
N ILE A 100 -13.75 1.75 11.64
CA ILE A 100 -12.40 1.59 11.09
C ILE A 100 -12.51 1.64 9.57
N THR A 101 -11.65 2.41 8.92
CA THR A 101 -11.61 2.44 7.46
C THR A 101 -11.00 1.14 6.91
N LYS A 102 -11.51 0.72 5.76
CA LYS A 102 -11.09 -0.45 5.00
C LYS A 102 -11.00 -0.07 3.53
N CYS A 103 -10.29 -0.87 2.76
CA CYS A 103 -10.28 -0.75 1.31
C CYS A 103 -11.36 -1.67 0.72
N ALA A 104 -12.27 -1.12 -0.09
CA ALA A 104 -13.31 -1.87 -0.79
C ALA A 104 -12.72 -2.96 -1.71
N ILE A 105 -11.54 -2.71 -2.30
CA ILE A 105 -10.81 -3.68 -3.12
C ILE A 105 -10.35 -4.86 -2.26
N GLU A 106 -9.74 -4.57 -1.10
CA GLU A 106 -9.29 -5.61 -0.17
C GLU A 106 -10.47 -6.43 0.35
N LYS A 107 -11.60 -5.78 0.64
CA LYS A 107 -12.83 -6.45 1.04
C LYS A 107 -13.36 -7.40 -0.04
N ALA A 108 -13.41 -6.95 -1.30
CA ALA A 108 -13.81 -7.80 -2.41
C ALA A 108 -12.87 -9.01 -2.59
N TYR A 109 -11.56 -8.83 -2.33
CA TYR A 109 -10.58 -9.91 -2.34
C TYR A 109 -10.79 -10.90 -1.20
N GLU A 110 -11.00 -10.42 0.03
CA GLU A 110 -11.28 -11.25 1.20
C GLU A 110 -12.56 -12.10 1.04
N LEU A 111 -13.53 -11.59 0.26
CA LEU A 111 -14.76 -12.30 -0.11
C LEU A 111 -14.60 -13.22 -1.33
N GLY A 112 -13.43 -13.23 -1.98
CA GLY A 112 -13.15 -14.08 -3.14
C GLY A 112 -13.77 -13.60 -4.45
N GLU A 113 -14.29 -12.37 -4.51
CA GLU A 113 -14.95 -11.84 -5.71
C GLU A 113 -13.95 -11.35 -6.76
N VAL A 114 -12.78 -10.93 -6.30
CA VAL A 114 -11.64 -10.52 -7.12
C VAL A 114 -10.38 -11.27 -6.68
N HIS A 115 -9.46 -11.52 -7.61
CA HIS A 115 -8.20 -12.20 -7.32
C HIS A 115 -7.03 -11.23 -7.12
N TRP A 116 -7.33 -9.94 -7.03
CA TRP A 116 -6.35 -8.89 -6.85
C TRP A 116 -6.62 -8.11 -5.57
N ARG A 117 -5.60 -8.01 -4.71
CA ARG A 117 -5.61 -7.22 -3.48
C ARG A 117 -5.47 -5.73 -3.80
N LYS A 118 -5.55 -4.86 -2.80
CA LYS A 118 -5.28 -3.41 -2.93
C LYS A 118 -3.99 -3.07 -3.72
N PRO A 119 -3.83 -1.82 -4.19
CA PRO A 119 -2.64 -1.37 -4.89
C PRO A 119 -1.33 -1.77 -4.19
N VAL A 120 -0.31 -2.10 -4.98
CA VAL A 120 1.00 -2.52 -4.47
C VAL A 120 1.57 -1.46 -3.53
N SER A 121 1.46 -0.18 -3.86
CA SER A 121 1.92 0.92 -3.00
C SER A 121 1.22 0.97 -1.63
N CYS A 122 -0.10 0.75 -1.57
CA CYS A 122 -0.85 0.64 -0.32
C CYS A 122 -0.47 -0.60 0.48
N HIS A 123 -0.23 -1.72 -0.21
CA HIS A 123 0.08 -2.99 0.44
C HIS A 123 1.51 -3.03 0.98
N LEU A 124 2.46 -2.38 0.30
CA LEU A 124 3.84 -2.25 0.73
C LEU A 124 4.05 -1.18 1.80
N TYR A 125 3.09 -0.29 2.07
CA TYR A 125 3.28 0.76 3.07
C TYR A 125 3.63 0.17 4.46
N PRO A 126 4.71 0.61 5.14
CA PRO A 126 5.46 1.87 4.96
C PRO A 126 6.68 1.84 4.03
N ILE A 127 6.85 0.82 3.19
CA ILE A 127 7.86 0.84 2.13
C ILE A 127 7.38 1.72 0.97
N ARG A 128 8.23 2.66 0.54
CA ARG A 128 8.09 3.40 -0.71
C ARG A 128 9.18 2.97 -1.68
N THR A 129 8.79 2.74 -2.93
CA THR A 129 9.70 2.30 -3.98
C THR A 129 9.99 3.44 -4.93
N THR A 130 11.28 3.67 -5.18
CA THR A 130 11.75 4.49 -6.29
C THR A 130 12.16 3.56 -7.43
N HIS A 131 11.51 3.70 -8.59
CA HIS A 131 11.78 2.87 -9.76
C HIS A 131 12.82 3.52 -10.67
N TYR A 132 13.94 2.83 -10.92
CA TYR A 132 14.91 3.18 -11.95
C TYR A 132 14.80 2.19 -13.13
N PRO A 133 15.33 2.52 -14.32
CA PRO A 133 15.23 1.63 -15.48
C PRO A 133 15.77 0.20 -15.26
N GLU A 134 16.76 0.02 -14.38
CA GLU A 134 17.44 -1.26 -14.16
C GLU A 134 17.22 -1.86 -12.76
N PHE A 135 16.79 -1.05 -11.78
CA PHE A 135 16.67 -1.48 -10.39
C PHE A 135 15.63 -0.67 -9.62
N ASP A 136 15.17 -1.24 -8.50
CA ASP A 136 14.30 -0.55 -7.55
C ASP A 136 15.08 -0.14 -6.29
N VAL A 137 14.66 0.93 -5.64
CA VAL A 137 15.15 1.29 -4.31
C VAL A 137 13.99 1.33 -3.32
N LEU A 138 14.11 0.54 -2.24
CA LEU A 138 13.11 0.46 -1.17
C LEU A 138 13.50 1.35 0.00
N HIS A 139 12.65 2.32 0.31
CA HIS A 139 12.82 3.26 1.41
C HIS A 139 11.78 3.03 2.50
N TYR A 140 12.17 3.28 3.76
CA TYR A 140 11.23 3.36 4.86
C TYR A 140 10.64 4.77 4.95
N ASP A 141 9.35 4.90 4.66
CA ASP A 141 8.64 6.16 4.83
C ASP A 141 8.20 6.38 6.29
N ARG A 142 8.33 7.61 6.76
CA ARG A 142 8.06 8.01 8.14
C ARG A 142 6.93 9.03 8.16
N TRP A 143 5.71 8.53 8.11
CA TRP A 143 4.52 9.37 8.21
C TRP A 143 3.97 9.42 9.63
N HIS A 144 3.73 10.64 10.13
CA HIS A 144 3.32 10.90 11.51
C HIS A 144 2.04 10.15 11.94
N ILE A 145 1.12 9.86 11.00
CA ILE A 145 -0.09 9.08 11.27
C ILE A 145 0.18 7.63 11.70
N CYS A 146 1.38 7.12 11.43
CA CYS A 146 1.79 5.75 11.74
C CYS A 146 2.52 5.62 13.08
N LYS A 147 2.53 6.67 13.92
CA LYS A 147 3.18 6.64 15.24
C LYS A 147 2.74 5.45 16.11
N ASP A 148 1.45 5.11 16.11
CA ASP A 148 0.92 3.96 16.86
C ASP A 148 1.45 2.64 16.30
N ALA A 149 1.64 2.53 14.98
CA ALA A 149 2.17 1.34 14.33
C ALA A 149 3.67 1.14 14.62
N CYS A 150 4.45 2.24 14.65
CA CYS A 150 5.86 2.19 15.06
C CYS A 150 6.01 1.80 16.53
N SER A 151 5.14 2.33 17.40
CA SER A 151 5.18 2.01 18.85
C SER A 151 4.82 0.54 19.08
N PHE A 152 3.79 0.05 18.39
CA PHE A 152 3.36 -1.34 18.48
C PHE A 152 4.38 -2.32 17.87
N GLY A 153 5.01 -1.93 16.75
CA GLY A 153 6.10 -2.69 16.15
C GLY A 153 7.26 -2.89 17.12
N LYS A 154 7.69 -1.82 17.82
CA LYS A 154 8.75 -1.89 18.83
C LYS A 154 8.41 -2.79 20.01
N GLU A 155 7.14 -2.77 20.45
CA GLU A 155 6.67 -3.66 21.51
C GLU A 155 6.75 -5.13 21.10
N LEU A 156 6.38 -5.43 19.85
CA LEU A 156 6.40 -6.79 19.29
C LEU A 156 7.77 -7.21 18.74
N GLN A 157 8.71 -6.27 18.60
CA GLN A 157 10.04 -6.46 18.00
C GLN A 157 9.96 -7.06 16.58
N VAL A 158 9.07 -6.50 15.75
CA VAL A 158 8.88 -6.95 14.36
C VAL A 158 9.45 -5.92 13.38
N PRO A 159 10.60 -6.22 12.74
CA PRO A 159 11.19 -5.38 11.70
C PRO A 159 10.24 -5.15 10.51
N VAL A 160 10.35 -3.98 9.86
CA VAL A 160 9.50 -3.59 8.74
C VAL A 160 9.49 -4.64 7.61
N TYR A 161 10.66 -5.15 7.20
CA TYR A 161 10.73 -6.15 6.13
C TYR A 161 10.06 -7.50 6.49
N LYS A 162 9.97 -7.83 7.78
CA LYS A 162 9.25 -9.02 8.27
C LYS A 162 7.75 -8.79 8.28
N PHE A 163 7.31 -7.62 8.75
CA PHE A 163 5.89 -7.23 8.71
C PHE A 163 5.36 -7.22 7.27
N LEU A 164 6.18 -6.77 6.32
CA LEU A 164 5.83 -6.68 4.90
C LEU A 164 6.22 -7.90 4.07
N LYS A 165 6.37 -9.08 4.68
CA LYS A 165 6.70 -10.33 3.98
C LYS A 165 5.78 -10.59 2.79
N ASP A 166 4.46 -10.62 3.02
CA ASP A 166 3.47 -10.92 1.98
C ASP A 166 3.50 -9.92 0.81
N PRO A 167 3.46 -8.59 1.02
CA PRO A 167 3.55 -7.64 -0.08
C PRO A 167 4.92 -7.66 -0.78
N LEU A 168 6.02 -7.89 -0.07
CA LEU A 168 7.34 -8.04 -0.70
C LEU A 168 7.41 -9.27 -1.59
N ILE A 169 6.87 -10.41 -1.14
CA ILE A 169 6.78 -11.64 -1.95
C ILE A 169 5.86 -11.43 -3.15
N ARG A 170 4.74 -10.72 -2.98
CA ARG A 170 3.83 -10.40 -4.09
C ARG A 170 4.55 -9.58 -5.18
N THR A 171 5.41 -8.65 -4.79
CA THR A 171 6.07 -7.73 -5.72
C THR A 171 7.34 -8.32 -6.35
N TYR A 172 8.21 -8.95 -5.54
CA TYR A 172 9.54 -9.39 -5.96
C TYR A 172 9.71 -10.91 -6.02
N GLY A 173 8.74 -11.67 -5.54
CA GLY A 173 8.76 -13.13 -5.54
C GLY A 173 9.36 -13.75 -4.27
N GLU A 174 9.02 -15.02 -4.05
CA GLU A 174 9.42 -15.75 -2.84
C GLU A 174 10.94 -15.97 -2.76
N GLU A 175 11.60 -16.24 -3.90
CA GLU A 175 13.04 -16.42 -3.96
C GLU A 175 13.79 -15.13 -3.60
N TRP A 176 13.32 -13.98 -4.10
CA TRP A 176 13.89 -12.69 -3.75
C TRP A 176 13.78 -12.42 -2.25
N TYR A 177 12.63 -12.69 -1.64
CA TYR A 177 12.45 -12.49 -0.20
C TYR A 177 13.37 -13.37 0.63
N LYS A 178 13.57 -14.63 0.23
CA LYS A 178 14.54 -15.53 0.89
C LYS A 178 15.98 -15.01 0.78
N ASN A 179 16.34 -14.42 -0.36
CA ASN A 179 17.66 -13.81 -0.54
C ASN A 179 17.83 -12.56 0.33
N LEU A 180 16.77 -11.76 0.51
CA LEU A 180 16.78 -10.66 1.47
C LEU A 180 16.98 -11.17 2.90
N GLU A 181 16.25 -12.19 3.34
CA GLU A 181 16.41 -12.78 4.68
C GLU A 181 17.86 -13.23 4.91
N ARG A 182 18.46 -13.93 3.94
CA ARG A 182 19.86 -14.37 4.01
C ARG A 182 20.84 -13.20 4.07
N ALA A 183 20.64 -12.18 3.24
CA ALA A 183 21.51 -11.01 3.23
C ALA A 183 21.44 -10.24 4.56
N VAL A 184 20.29 -10.24 5.23
CA VAL A 184 20.11 -9.64 6.56
C VAL A 184 20.78 -10.48 7.66
N ASP A 185 20.70 -11.81 7.59
CA ASP A 185 21.33 -12.71 8.56
C ASP A 185 22.87 -12.68 8.50
N GLU A 186 23.45 -12.21 7.40
CA GLU A 186 24.89 -12.07 7.18
C GLU A 186 25.46 -10.69 7.60
N LEU A 187 24.61 -9.75 8.04
CA LEU A 187 25.02 -8.42 8.57
C LEU A 187 25.50 -8.48 10.03
#